data_AF-A0A7V6TJN5-F1
#
_entry.id   AF-A0A7V6TJN5-F1
#
_cell.length_a   1.000
_cell.length_b   1.000
_cell.length_c   1.000
_cell.angle_alpha   90.00
_cell.angle_beta   90.00
_cell.angle_gamma   90.00
#
_symmetry.space_group_name_H-M   'P 1'
#
loop_
_entity.id
_entity.type
_entity.pdbx_description
1 polymer ?
#
loop_
_entity_poly.entity_id
_entity_poly.type
_entity_poly.pdbx_seq_one_letter_code
_entity_poly.pdbx_strand_id
1 'polypeptide(L)' 'MRSDIVPVLELGAYAAHIPYHMTWAHEQLPYTPEHERFLELECISDILEHLL' A
#
# COMPACT_ATOMS: atom_id res chain seq x y z
N MET A 1 2.70 -2.46 -7.81
CA MET A 1 2.34 -1.50 -6.74
C MET A 1 1.83 -0.16 -7.27
N ARG A 2 2.52 0.54 -8.18
CA ARG A 2 2.14 1.91 -8.57
C ARG A 2 0.76 2.05 -9.24
N SER A 3 0.32 1.09 -10.05
CA SER A 3 -0.95 1.18 -10.81
C SER A 3 -2.19 1.17 -9.93
N ASP A 4 -2.15 0.46 -8.80
CA ASP A 4 -3.35 0.19 -7.99
C ASP A 4 -3.48 1.19 -6.83
N ILE A 5 -2.38 1.86 -6.49
CA ILE A 5 -2.27 2.71 -5.29
C ILE A 5 -2.24 4.19 -5.66
N VAL A 6 -1.41 4.57 -6.64
CA VAL A 6 -1.22 5.99 -6.99
C VAL A 6 -2.52 6.63 -7.47
N PRO A 7 -3.31 6.03 -8.38
CA PRO A 7 -4.57 6.65 -8.80
C PRO A 7 -5.58 6.81 -7.67
N VAL A 8 -5.60 5.89 -6.70
CA VAL A 8 -6.51 5.94 -5.55
C VAL A 8 -6.16 7.09 -4.63
N LEU A 9 -4.86 7.29 -4.36
CA LEU A 9 -4.37 8.42 -3.57
C LEU A 9 -4.62 9.75 -4.27
N GLU A 10 -4.40 9.85 -5.59
CA GLU A 10 -4.68 11.05 -6.39
C GLU A 10 -6.15 11.45 -6.38
N LEU A 11 -7.07 10.47 -6.27
CA LEU A 11 -8.50 10.70 -6.09
C LEU A 11 -8.87 11.13 -4.66
N GLY A 12 -7.91 11.17 -3.74
CA GLY A 12 -8.12 11.49 -2.33
C GLY A 12 -8.71 10.33 -1.51
N ALA A 13 -8.73 9.11 -2.02
CA ALA A 13 -9.11 7.95 -1.22
C ALA A 13 -7.93 7.46 -0.36
N TYR A 14 -8.22 6.51 0.54
CA TYR A 14 -7.20 5.82 1.32
C TYR A 14 -6.73 4.57 0.56
N ALA A 15 -5.43 4.27 0.65
CA ALA A 15 -4.86 3.07 0.04
C ALA A 15 -3.98 2.33 1.06
N ALA A 16 -4.21 1.01 1.18
CA ALA A 16 -3.41 0.12 2.01
C ALA A 16 -2.69 -0.91 1.12
N HIS A 17 -1.40 -1.09 1.33
CA HIS A 17 -0.58 -2.08 0.60
C HIS A 17 -0.07 -3.16 1.54
N ILE A 18 -0.17 -4.42 1.11
CA ILE A 18 0.44 -5.56 1.80
C ILE A 18 1.54 -6.13 0.89
N PRO A 19 2.83 -6.01 1.24
CA PRO A 19 3.91 -6.54 0.44
C PRO A 19 3.80 -8.05 0.26
N TYR A 20 3.75 -8.51 -0.99
CA TYR A 20 3.80 -9.94 -1.27
C TYR A 20 5.24 -10.44 -1.20
N HIS A 21 5.53 -11.32 -0.24
CA HIS A 21 6.88 -11.79 0.11
C HIS A 21 7.60 -12.54 -1.02
N MET A 22 6.86 -12.99 -2.05
CA MET A 22 7.37 -13.63 -3.28
C MET A 22 7.06 -12.77 -4.50
N THR A 23 7.49 -11.52 -4.49
CA THR A 23 7.45 -10.65 -5.68
C THR A 23 8.76 -10.76 -6.45
N TRP A 24 8.67 -10.72 -7.79
CA TRP A 24 9.83 -10.78 -8.67
C TRP A 24 10.87 -9.71 -8.27
N ALA A 25 12.12 -10.11 -8.08
CA ALA A 25 13.20 -9.25 -7.57
C ALA A 25 13.42 -7.94 -8.38
N HIS A 26 12.97 -7.89 -9.64
CA HIS A 26 13.05 -6.69 -10.49
C HIS A 26 11.90 -5.68 -10.29
N GLU A 27 10.83 -6.02 -9.56
CA GLU A 27 9.78 -5.08 -9.11
C GLU A 27 10.05 -4.51 -7.71
N GLN A 28 11.08 -5.02 -7.01
CA GLN A 28 11.47 -4.58 -5.67
C GLN A 28 12.23 -3.25 -5.64
N LEU A 29 11.84 -2.28 -6.46
CA LEU A 29 12.19 -0.90 -6.13
C LEU A 29 11.29 -0.51 -4.95
N PRO A 30 11.84 -0.23 -3.76
CA PRO A 30 11.07 0.19 -2.60
C PRO A 30 10.51 1.59 -2.90
N TYR A 31 9.36 1.61 -3.57
CA TYR A 31 8.61 2.82 -3.77
C TYR A 31 7.45 2.79 -2.78
N THR A 32 7.74 3.26 -1.57
CA THR A 32 6.73 3.58 -0.59
C THR A 32 6.27 5.02 -0.87
N PRO A 33 5.04 5.24 -1.36
CA PRO A 33 4.55 6.59 -1.59
C PRO A 33 4.42 7.33 -0.24
N GLU A 34 5.08 8.48 -0.10
CA GLU A 34 4.88 9.37 1.05
C GLU A 34 3.55 10.11 0.88
N HIS A 35 2.48 9.59 1.49
CA HIS A 35 1.16 10.20 1.47
C HIS A 35 0.43 9.97 2.80
N GLU A 36 -0.25 11.00 3.32
CA GLU A 36 -0.99 10.95 4.61
C GLU A 36 -2.14 9.94 4.65
N ARG A 37 -2.52 9.38 3.50
CA ARG A 37 -3.64 8.43 3.32
C ARG A 37 -3.16 7.07 2.82
N PHE A 38 -1.85 6.86 2.84
CA PHE A 38 -1.22 5.61 2.47
C PHE A 38 -0.81 4.84 3.72
N LEU A 39 -1.11 3.55 3.73
CA LEU A 39 -0.81 2.61 4.81
C LEU A 39 -0.07 1.41 4.21
N GLU A 40 0.96 0.93 4.90
CA GLU A 40 1.59 -0.35 4.61
C GLU A 40 1.26 -1.32 5.75
N LEU A 41 0.71 -2.48 5.40
CA LEU A 41 0.25 -3.51 6.35
C LEU A 41 1.05 -4.80 6.13
N GLU A 42 1.27 -5.58 7.19
CA GLU A 42 1.95 -6.88 7.08
C GLU A 42 0.96 -7.97 6.63
N CYS A 43 -0.28 -7.90 7.12
CA CYS A 43 -1.37 -8.76 6.71
C CYS A 43 -2.71 -8.01 6.63
N ILE A 44 -3.71 -8.64 6.00
CA ILE A 44 -5.02 -8.00 5.81
C ILE A 44 -5.77 -7.75 7.13
N SER A 45 -5.45 -8.52 8.17
CA SER A 45 -6.08 -8.38 9.49
C SER A 45 -5.68 -7.08 10.18
N ASP A 46 -4.49 -6.55 9.89
CA ASP A 46 -3.95 -5.32 10.50
C ASP A 46 -4.82 -4.09 10.18
N ILE A 47 -5.64 -4.18 9.12
CA ILE A 47 -6.57 -3.09 8.74
C ILE A 47 -7.56 -2.76 9.86
N LEU A 48 -7.87 -3.72 10.74
CA LEU A 48 -8.84 -3.53 11.83
C LEU A 48 -8.37 -2.46 12.83
N GLU A 49 -7.07 -2.26 12.99
CA GLU A 49 -6.51 -1.24 13.89
C GLU A 49 -6.70 0.19 13.37
N HIS A 50 -7.01 0.34 12.08
CA HIS A 50 -7.20 1.63 11.41
C HIS A 50 -8.67 2.00 11.18
N LEU A 51 -9.61 1.09 11.46
CA LEU A 51 -11.05 1.30 11.25
C LEU A 51 -11.83 1.51 12.57
N LEU A 52 -11.17 1.39 13.72
CA LEU A 52 -11.72 1.57 15.06
C LEU A 52 -11.27 2.90 15.67
#